data_AF-A0A7J6USD1-F1
#
_entry.id   AF-A0A7J6USD1-F1
#
_cell.length_a   1.000
_cell.length_b   1.000
_cell.length_c   1.000
_cell.angle_alpha   90.00
_cell.angle_beta   90.00
_cell.angle_gamma   90.00
#
_symmetry.space_group_name_H-M   'P 1'
#
loop_
_entity.id
_entity.type
_entity.pdbx_description
1 polymer ?
#
loop_
_entity_poly.entity_id
_entity_poly.type
_entity_poly.pdbx_seq_one_letter_code
_entity_poly.pdbx_strand_id
1 'polypeptide(L)' 'MESFLSTRAEEIVSGGLMALVIPARPKENLSTKSFPFPLDILGSCLMDMAKKGVVNEAKVDSFNMPQYSPTVEEF' A
#
# COMPACT_ATOMS: atom_id res chain seq x y z
N MET A 1 5.54 3.98 9.24
CA MET A 1 6.36 5.20 9.00
C MET A 1 7.22 5.51 10.21
N GLU A 2 6.66 5.57 11.43
CA GLU A 2 7.37 5.84 12.68
C GLU A 2 8.71 5.10 12.82
N SER A 3 8.70 3.75 12.75
CA SER A 3 9.92 2.95 12.86
C SER A 3 10.98 3.27 11.79
N PHE A 4 10.56 3.62 10.57
CA PHE A 4 11.50 4.05 9.53
C PHE A 4 12.14 5.38 9.91
N LEU A 5 11.34 6.38 10.29
CA LEU A 5 11.83 7.72 10.64
C LEU A 5 12.70 7.70 11.91
N SER A 6 12.35 6.91 12.92
CA SER A 6 13.17 6.76 14.13
C SER A 6 14.55 6.20 13.81
N THR A 7 14.61 5.17 12.95
CA THR A 7 15.88 4.59 12.50
C THR A 7 16.68 5.60 11.67
N ARG A 8 16.03 6.35 10.77
CA ARG A 8 16.71 7.39 9.98
C ARG A 8 17.28 8.52 10.85
N ALA A 9 16.61 8.86 11.96
CA ALA A 9 17.10 9.89 12.87
C ALA A 9 18.42 9.51 13.57
N GLU A 10 18.67 8.21 13.80
CA GLU A 10 19.92 7.72 14.38
C GLU A 10 21.06 7.67 13.35
N GLU A 11 20.73 7.44 12.07
CA GLU A 11 21.72 7.27 11.01
C GLU A 11 22.12 8.56 10.29
N ILE A 12 21.21 9.54 10.22
CA ILE A 12 21.46 10.82 9.54
C ILE A 12 22.35 11.69 10.42
N VAL A 13 23.45 12.17 9.83
CA VAL A 13 24.37 13.10 10.49
C VAL A 13 23.68 14.42 10.85
N SER A 14 24.20 15.11 11.88
CA SER A 14 23.68 16.44 12.24
C SER A 14 23.71 17.40 11.03
N GLY A 15 22.57 18.01 10.73
CA GLY A 15 22.38 18.88 9.55
C GLY A 15 22.15 18.15 8.23
N GLY A 16 22.12 16.81 8.22
CA GLY A 16 21.77 16.02 7.04
C GLY A 16 20.30 16.16 6.65
N LEU A 17 20.02 15.99 5.36
CA LEU A 17 18.68 16.11 4.79
C LEU A 17 18.18 14.75 4.28
N MET A 18 16.87 14.58 4.29
CA MET A 18 16.18 13.42 3.75
C MET A 18 15.03 13.89 2.86
N ALA A 19 14.94 13.30 1.66
CA ALA A 19 13.83 13.50 0.73
C ALA A 19 13.15 12.16 0.48
N LEU A 20 11.81 12.15 0.54
CA LEU A 20 11.00 10.95 0.35
C LEU A 20 10.01 11.18 -0.80
N VAL A 21 9.92 10.20 -1.71
CA VAL A 21 8.91 10.15 -2.77
C VAL A 21 8.12 8.87 -2.58
N ILE A 22 6.87 9.00 -2.15
CA ILE A 22 6.00 7.85 -1.83
C ILE A 22 4.63 8.00 -2.49
N PRO A 23 3.92 6.89 -2.78
CA PRO A 23 2.52 6.94 -3.16
C PRO A 23 1.66 7.58 -2.07
N ALA A 24 0.76 8.48 -2.46
CA ALA A 24 -0.19 9.14 -1.57
C ALA A 24 -1.56 9.24 -2.25
N ARG A 25 -2.61 9.48 -1.47
CA ARG A 25 -3.98 9.65 -1.98
C ARG A 25 -4.54 11.04 -1.63
N PRO A 26 -5.43 11.61 -2.46
CA PRO A 26 -6.20 12.80 -2.08
C PRO A 26 -7.14 12.48 -0.90
N LYS A 27 -7.36 13.45 -0.01
CA LYS A 27 -8.24 13.31 1.16
C LYS A 27 -9.68 12.95 0.81
N GLU A 28 -10.17 13.52 -0.29
CA GLU A 28 -11.55 13.38 -0.76
C GLU A 28 -11.83 12.03 -1.43
N ASN A 29 -10.79 11.26 -1.75
CA ASN A 29 -10.93 10.00 -2.47
C ASN A 29 -10.69 8.80 -1.54
N LEU A 30 -11.79 8.27 -1.00
CA LEU A 30 -11.82 6.97 -0.31
C LEU A 30 -11.94 5.78 -1.27
N SER A 31 -12.13 6.03 -2.57
CA SER A 31 -12.30 4.95 -3.53
C SER A 31 -10.97 4.31 -3.91
N THR A 32 -10.96 2.98 -4.01
CA THR A 32 -9.86 2.15 -4.53
C THR A 32 -9.38 2.57 -5.92
N LYS A 33 -10.19 3.36 -6.65
CA LYS A 33 -9.89 3.87 -8.00
C LYS A 33 -8.76 4.90 -8.05
N SER A 34 -8.32 5.45 -6.91
CA SER A 34 -7.20 6.41 -6.86
C SER A 34 -5.82 5.75 -6.76
N PHE A 35 -5.74 4.43 -6.61
CA PHE A 35 -4.45 3.76 -6.48
C PHE A 35 -3.72 3.72 -7.82
N PRO A 36 -2.40 3.98 -7.85
CA PRO A 36 -1.59 3.83 -9.07
C PRO A 36 -1.53 2.38 -9.57
N PHE A 37 -1.92 1.41 -8.72
CA PHE A 37 -2.04 0.00 -9.07
C PHE A 37 -3.51 -0.44 -9.06
N PRO A 38 -3.98 -1.14 -10.10
CA PRO A 38 -5.38 -1.60 -10.15
C PRO A 38 -5.56 -2.85 -9.28
N LEU A 39 -5.51 -2.69 -7.96
CA LEU A 39 -5.69 -3.78 -7.00
C LEU A 39 -7.05 -4.48 -7.17
N ASP A 40 -8.08 -3.75 -7.60
CA ASP A 40 -9.40 -4.31 -7.92
C ASP A 40 -9.32 -5.31 -9.08
N ILE A 41 -8.49 -5.04 -10.11
CA ILE A 41 -8.27 -5.97 -11.23
C ILE A 41 -7.53 -7.21 -10.74
N LEU A 42 -6.48 -7.03 -9.92
CA LEU A 42 -5.75 -8.16 -9.33
C LEU A 42 -6.69 -9.05 -8.50
N GLY A 43 -7.53 -8.44 -7.65
CA GLY A 43 -8.55 -9.16 -6.88
C GLY A 43 -9.51 -9.95 -7.77
N SER A 44 -10.03 -9.33 -8.84
CA SER A 44 -10.89 -10.02 -9.81
C SER A 44 -10.20 -11.22 -10.47
N CYS A 45 -8.94 -11.06 -10.88
CA CYS A 45 -8.18 -12.16 -11.48
C CYS A 45 -7.97 -13.32 -10.50
N LEU A 46 -7.66 -13.03 -9.23
CA LEU A 46 -7.51 -14.04 -8.19
C LEU A 46 -8.83 -14.79 -7.93
N MET A 47 -9.96 -14.09 -7.92
CA MET A 47 -11.28 -14.72 -7.78
C MET A 47 -11.63 -15.59 -8.99
N ASP A 48 -11.27 -15.19 -10.21
CA ASP A 48 -11.46 -16.03 -11.40
C ASP A 48 -10.60 -17.29 -11.37
N MET A 49 -9.38 -17.21 -10.84
CA MET A 49 -8.53 -18.37 -10.59
C MET A 49 -9.14 -19.29 -9.51
N ALA A 50 -9.75 -18.73 -8.46
CA ALA A 50 -10.42 -19.49 -7.42
C ALA A 50 -11.64 -20.27 -7.97
N LYS A 51 -12.48 -19.61 -8.77
CA LYS A 51 -13.63 -20.26 -9.45
C LYS A 51 -13.21 -21.39 -10.39
N LYS A 52 -12.02 -21.29 -10.99
CA LYS A 52 -11.43 -22.34 -11.83
C LYS A 52 -10.75 -23.45 -11.03
N GLY A 53 -10.71 -23.36 -9.70
CA GLY A 53 -10.06 -24.33 -8.82
C GLY A 53 -8.53 -24.29 -8.85
N VAL A 54 -7.93 -23.23 -9.41
CA VAL A 54 -6.46 -23.07 -9.48
C VAL A 54 -5.88 -22.63 -8.14
N VAL A 55 -6.64 -21.83 -7.37
CA VAL A 55 -6.30 -21.40 -6.02
C VAL A 55 -7.50 -21.62 -5.08
N ASN A 56 -7.24 -21.70 -3.78
CA ASN A 56 -8.30 -21.81 -2.78
C ASN A 56 -8.89 -20.41 -2.50
N GLU A 57 -10.21 -20.27 -2.59
CA GLU A 57 -10.94 -19.02 -2.34
C GLU A 57 -10.64 -18.42 -0.96
N ALA A 58 -10.60 -19.23 0.10
CA ALA A 58 -10.30 -18.76 1.45
C ALA A 58 -8.89 -18.16 1.58
N LYS A 59 -7.95 -18.54 0.70
CA LYS A 59 -6.63 -17.91 0.63
C LYS A 59 -6.68 -16.55 -0.07
N VAL A 60 -7.59 -16.38 -1.04
CA VAL A 60 -7.83 -15.08 -1.67
C VAL A 60 -8.50 -14.14 -0.67
N ASP A 61 -9.51 -14.63 0.07
CA ASP A 61 -10.25 -13.82 1.06
C ASP A 61 -9.38 -13.37 2.24
N SER A 62 -8.45 -14.21 2.68
CA SER A 62 -7.51 -13.88 3.76
C SER A 62 -6.34 -13.01 3.30
N PHE A 63 -6.12 -12.89 2.00
CA PHE A 63 -5.02 -12.11 1.45
C PHE A 63 -5.39 -10.63 1.35
N ASN A 64 -4.57 -9.78 1.98
CA ASN A 64 -4.64 -8.33 1.84
C ASN A 64 -3.28 -7.81 1.37
N MET A 65 -3.28 -6.89 0.41
CA MET A 65 -2.04 -6.24 -0.04
C MET A 65 -1.49 -5.38 1.10
N PRO A 66 -0.23 -5.57 1.56
CA PRO A 66 0.36 -4.80 2.65
C PRO A 66 0.82 -3.42 2.16
N GLN A 67 -0.08 -2.67 1.52
CA GLN A 67 0.19 -1.35 0.97
C GLN A 67 -0.81 -0.35 1.54
N TYR A 68 -0.29 0.81 1.93
CA TYR A 68 -1.09 1.94 2.39
C TYR A 68 -0.61 3.21 1.68
N SER A 69 -1.56 3.98 1.16
CA SER A 69 -1.33 5.30 0.57
C SER A 69 -1.92 6.35 1.50
N PRO A 70 -1.11 7.09 2.28
CA PRO A 70 -1.60 8.10 3.20
C PRO A 70 -2.14 9.32 2.44
N THR A 71 -3.02 10.09 3.07
CA THR A 71 -3.18 11.51 2.72
C THR A 71 -1.99 12.31 3.20
N VAL A 72 -1.86 13.56 2.74
CA VAL A 72 -0.79 14.45 3.21
C VAL A 72 -0.86 14.67 4.73
N GLU A 73 -2.05 14.67 5.32
CA GLU A 73 -2.22 14.82 6.77
C GLU A 73 -1.98 13.55 7.58
N GLU A 74 -2.01 12.38 6.93
CA GLU A 74 -1.72 11.08 7.56
C GLU A 74 -0.21 10.76 7.51
N PHE A 75 0.56 11.49 6.70
CA PHE A 75 2.02 11.36 6.59
C PHE A 75 2.74 12.17 7.69
#